data_AF-A0A8T3WRZ2-F1
#
_entry.id   AF-A0A8T3WRZ2-F1
#
_cell.length_a   1.000
_cell.length_b   1.000
_cell.length_c   1.000
_cell.angle_alpha   90.00
_cell.angle_beta   90.00
_cell.angle_gamma   90.00
#
_symmetry.space_group_name_H-M   'P 1'
#
loop_
_entity.id
_entity.type
_entity.pdbx_description
1 polymer ?
#
loop_
_entity_poly.entity_id
_entity_poly.type
_entity_poly.pdbx_seq_one_letter_code
_entity_poly.pdbx_strand_id
1 'polypeptide(L)'
;MLLQTSLALELKQGESTEFESRKITIVSLQQSKAVIQVDDEKNIVNLGKSEIINGVEITIADILYTGDESSKITFTAKLTYICGDSVCNQGETQENCCTDCKCAGSNMCTSAGCVKPQCFLDEDCNDSNELTKDACKEYKCGHQKIKCTNDKQCNDNDPDTDDLCSSGECQNLPPICKTDEDCADENPCTLDQCINKDCQYKPVENCTPPEKKKTEEVKQEQQQEEAVEFTKESNSNFFKRVINWFKNLF
;
A
#
# COMPACT_ATOMS: atom_id res chain seq x y z
N MET A 1 20.80 -19.05 30.36
CA MET A 1 22.10 -18.49 29.94
C MET A 1 21.83 -17.77 28.62
N LEU A 2 21.33 -16.54 28.68
CA LEU A 2 21.07 -15.74 27.47
C LEU A 2 22.42 -15.21 26.99
N LEU A 3 22.76 -15.49 25.74
CA LEU A 3 23.89 -14.86 25.07
C LEU A 3 23.60 -13.36 25.04
N GLN A 4 24.40 -12.57 25.75
CA GLN A 4 24.40 -11.12 25.54
C GLN A 4 24.75 -10.89 24.06
N THR A 5 23.86 -10.26 23.30
CA THR A 5 24.09 -9.94 21.90
C THR A 5 25.20 -8.89 21.86
N SER A 6 26.38 -9.29 21.45
CA SER A 6 27.50 -8.39 21.18
C SER A 6 27.76 -8.41 19.68
N LEU A 7 27.77 -7.24 19.04
CA LEU A 7 28.00 -7.12 17.60
C LEU A 7 29.18 -6.19 17.35
N ALA A 8 30.15 -6.66 16.56
CA ALA A 8 31.23 -5.84 16.05
C ALA A 8 30.75 -5.10 14.79
N LEU A 9 30.98 -3.79 14.75
CA LEU A 9 30.50 -2.88 13.72
C LEU A 9 31.67 -2.03 13.21
N GLU A 10 31.63 -1.69 11.93
CA GLU A 10 32.52 -0.71 11.30
C GLU A 10 31.67 0.37 10.65
N LEU A 11 31.91 1.62 10.99
CA LEU A 11 31.19 2.78 10.44
C LEU A 11 32.16 3.90 10.09
N LYS A 12 31.79 4.73 9.11
CA LYS A 12 32.47 5.99 8.84
C LYS A 12 31.92 7.12 9.70
N GLN A 13 32.68 8.20 9.78
CA GLN A 13 32.20 9.44 10.36
C GLN A 13 30.92 9.93 9.65
N GLY A 14 29.90 10.25 10.43
CA GLY A 14 28.58 10.70 9.96
C GLY A 14 27.61 9.56 9.64
N GLU A 15 28.08 8.30 9.58
CA GLU A 15 27.20 7.15 9.33
C GLU A 15 26.46 6.72 10.60
N SER A 16 25.34 6.04 10.39
CA SER A 16 24.53 5.44 11.44
C SER A 16 24.13 4.01 11.09
N THR A 17 23.94 3.18 12.11
CA THR A 17 23.39 1.83 12.01
C THR A 17 22.33 1.61 13.06
N GLU A 18 21.49 0.60 12.84
CA GLU A 18 20.61 0.08 13.88
C GLU A 18 21.25 -1.13 14.58
N PHE A 19 21.12 -1.19 15.90
CA PHE A 19 21.50 -2.31 16.74
C PHE A 19 20.41 -2.53 17.80
N GLU A 20 19.69 -3.65 17.72
CA GLU A 20 18.62 -4.00 18.68
C GLU A 20 17.59 -2.86 18.87
N SER A 21 17.10 -2.29 17.76
CA SER A 21 16.17 -1.13 17.72
C SER A 21 16.75 0.18 18.28
N ARG A 22 18.07 0.28 18.41
CA ARG A 22 18.79 1.52 18.76
C ARG A 22 19.52 2.08 17.57
N LYS A 23 19.43 3.38 17.36
CA LYS A 23 20.19 4.06 16.31
C LYS A 23 21.53 4.51 16.87
N ILE A 24 22.60 3.89 16.41
CA ILE A 24 23.97 4.28 16.74
C ILE A 24 24.50 5.16 15.61
N THR A 25 24.94 6.38 15.92
CA THR A 25 25.50 7.33 14.94
C THR A 25 26.90 7.75 15.35
N ILE A 26 27.84 7.70 14.40
CA ILE A 26 29.20 8.20 14.61
C ILE A 26 29.23 9.68 14.27
N VAL A 27 29.17 10.54 15.29
CA VAL A 27 29.03 11.99 15.09
C VAL A 27 30.35 12.61 14.64
N SER A 28 31.46 12.22 15.28
CA SER A 28 32.78 12.74 14.97
C SER A 28 33.85 11.76 15.44
N LEU A 29 34.92 11.64 14.64
CA LEU A 29 36.10 10.86 14.97
C LEU A 29 37.31 11.78 15.19
N GLN A 30 38.18 11.35 16.08
CA GLN A 30 39.51 11.92 16.32
C GLN A 30 40.51 10.76 16.49
N GLN A 31 41.80 11.09 16.54
CA GLN A 31 42.89 10.09 16.58
C GLN A 31 42.78 9.06 17.71
N SER A 32 42.19 9.40 18.86
CA SER A 32 42.14 8.53 20.04
C SER A 32 40.78 8.46 20.72
N LYS A 33 39.74 9.06 20.12
CA LYS A 33 38.39 9.10 20.70
C LYS A 33 37.35 9.38 19.62
N ALA A 34 36.10 9.02 19.92
CA ALA A 34 34.95 9.26 19.07
C ALA A 34 33.82 9.90 19.88
N VAL A 35 33.03 10.75 19.22
CA VAL A 35 31.72 11.17 19.71
C VAL A 35 30.70 10.24 19.09
N ILE A 36 30.04 9.44 19.92
CA ILE A 36 29.06 8.45 19.50
C ILE A 36 27.72 8.85 20.10
N GLN A 37 26.66 8.77 19.28
CA GLN A 37 25.29 9.02 19.67
C GLN A 37 24.52 7.70 19.64
N VAL A 38 23.77 7.40 20.70
CA VAL A 38 22.81 6.28 20.74
C VAL A 38 21.42 6.86 21.00
N ASP A 39 20.58 6.77 19.97
CA ASP A 39 19.32 7.52 19.83
C ASP A 39 19.54 9.02 19.99
N ASP A 40 19.21 9.60 21.15
CA ASP A 40 19.35 11.04 21.44
C ASP A 40 20.51 11.37 22.39
N GLU A 41 21.15 10.37 23.00
CA GLU A 41 22.23 10.57 23.96
C GLU A 41 23.60 10.50 23.28
N LYS A 42 24.44 11.50 23.54
CA LYS A 42 25.82 11.58 23.03
C LYS A 42 26.81 11.38 24.15
N ASN A 43 27.86 10.60 23.88
CA ASN A 43 29.00 10.52 24.78
C ASN A 43 30.31 10.43 24.00
N ILE A 44 31.42 10.73 24.68
CA ILE A 44 32.77 10.59 24.15
C ILE A 44 33.31 9.24 24.63
N VAL A 45 33.73 8.41 23.68
CA VAL A 45 34.35 7.12 23.97
C VAL A 45 35.81 7.16 23.52
N ASN A 46 36.72 6.79 24.41
CA ASN A 46 38.15 6.76 24.10
C ASN A 46 38.54 5.40 23.48
N LEU A 47 39.53 5.39 22.60
CA LEU A 47 40.07 4.17 21.99
C LEU A 47 40.50 3.17 23.08
N GLY A 48 40.07 1.91 22.95
CA GLY A 48 40.34 0.84 23.93
C GLY A 48 39.57 0.97 25.25
N LYS A 49 38.60 1.89 25.34
CA LYS A 49 37.68 2.02 26.48
C LYS A 49 36.26 1.62 26.08
N SER A 50 35.46 1.36 27.11
CA SER A 50 34.04 1.08 27.01
C SER A 50 33.27 2.18 27.74
N GLU A 51 32.18 2.63 27.15
CA GLU A 51 31.25 3.56 27.77
C GLU A 51 29.82 3.07 27.52
N ILE A 52 28.92 3.30 28.48
CA ILE A 52 27.50 3.01 28.31
C ILE A 52 26.82 4.29 27.84
N ILE A 53 26.14 4.22 26.71
CA ILE A 53 25.37 5.32 26.12
C ILE A 53 23.95 4.80 25.91
N ASN A 54 22.98 5.36 26.62
CA ASN A 54 21.57 4.98 26.51
C ASN A 54 21.33 3.44 26.58
N GLY A 55 22.02 2.74 27.48
CA GLY A 55 21.90 1.28 27.68
C GLY A 55 22.61 0.39 26.66
N VAL A 56 23.40 0.99 25.76
CA VAL A 56 24.33 0.26 24.88
C VAL A 56 25.75 0.49 25.38
N GLU A 57 26.42 -0.60 25.76
CA GLU A 57 27.85 -0.61 26.01
C GLU A 57 28.60 -0.56 24.68
N ILE A 58 29.37 0.51 24.46
CA ILE A 58 30.18 0.73 23.26
C ILE A 58 31.65 0.61 23.62
N THR A 59 32.35 -0.37 23.04
CA THR A 59 33.80 -0.53 23.18
C THR A 59 34.50 -0.25 21.86
N ILE A 60 35.37 0.77 21.81
CA ILE A 60 36.14 1.08 20.59
C ILE A 60 37.34 0.14 20.48
N ALA A 61 37.39 -0.63 19.39
CA ALA A 61 38.51 -1.50 19.08
C ALA A 61 39.60 -0.80 18.28
N ASP A 62 39.22 -0.02 17.25
CA ASP A 62 40.15 0.69 16.38
C ASP A 62 39.55 1.98 15.80
N ILE A 63 40.40 2.97 15.50
CA ILE A 63 40.01 4.19 14.78
C ILE A 63 41.03 4.47 13.68
N LEU A 64 40.55 4.51 12.44
CA LEU A 64 41.31 4.98 11.29
C LEU A 64 40.93 6.43 11.00
N TYR A 65 41.69 7.39 11.53
CA TYR A 65 41.42 8.81 11.36
C TYR A 65 42.20 9.42 10.19
N THR A 66 41.48 9.95 9.19
CA THR A 66 42.04 10.61 8.01
C THR A 66 41.82 12.13 8.01
N GLY A 67 40.94 12.63 8.89
CA GLY A 67 40.62 14.06 9.00
C GLY A 67 39.41 14.50 8.16
N ASP A 68 38.83 13.60 7.38
CA ASP A 68 37.62 13.82 6.58
C ASP A 68 36.57 12.72 6.82
N GLU A 69 35.53 12.69 6.00
CA GLU A 69 34.43 11.71 6.02
C GLU A 69 34.86 10.25 5.74
N SER A 70 36.08 10.03 5.24
CA SER A 70 36.64 8.68 5.10
C SER A 70 37.17 8.10 6.40
N SER A 71 37.21 8.87 7.48
CA SER A 71 37.59 8.38 8.81
C SER A 71 36.63 7.28 9.25
N LYS A 72 37.17 6.17 9.75
CA LYS A 72 36.44 4.97 10.15
C LYS A 72 36.68 4.61 11.60
N ILE A 73 35.72 3.91 12.19
CA ILE A 73 35.79 3.35 13.53
C ILE A 73 35.31 1.91 13.51
N THR A 74 36.02 1.05 14.23
CA THR A 74 35.59 -0.31 14.55
C THR A 74 35.27 -0.38 16.04
N PHE A 75 34.07 -0.81 16.37
CA PHE A 75 33.60 -0.88 17.76
C PHE A 75 32.70 -2.10 17.98
N THR A 76 32.59 -2.52 19.22
CA THR A 76 31.62 -3.54 19.64
C THR A 76 30.48 -2.85 20.39
N ALA A 77 29.25 -3.18 20.02
CA ALA A 77 28.04 -2.76 20.73
C ALA A 77 27.42 -3.95 21.47
N LYS A 78 26.94 -3.71 22.69
CA LYS A 78 26.29 -4.73 23.53
C LYS A 78 25.20 -4.09 24.38
N LEU A 79 24.01 -4.71 24.44
CA LEU A 79 22.96 -4.26 25.34
C LEU A 79 23.32 -4.54 26.81
N THR A 80 23.09 -3.56 27.68
CA THR A 80 23.32 -3.68 29.13
C THR A 80 22.07 -4.11 29.91
N TYR A 81 20.93 -4.24 29.23
CA TYR A 81 19.64 -4.51 29.83
C TYR A 81 18.86 -5.57 29.01
N ILE A 82 17.81 -6.13 29.61
CA ILE A 82 16.93 -7.11 28.98
C ILE A 82 15.49 -6.69 29.24
N CYS A 83 14.73 -6.48 28.17
CA CYS A 83 13.33 -6.15 28.32
C CYS A 83 12.49 -7.33 28.81
N GLY A 84 11.65 -7.11 29.83
CA GLY A 84 10.79 -8.08 30.51
C GLY A 84 11.32 -8.54 31.87
N ASP A 85 12.38 -7.94 32.42
CA ASP A 85 12.92 -8.30 33.74
C ASP A 85 12.20 -7.58 34.92
N SER A 86 11.19 -6.76 34.60
CA SER A 86 10.40 -5.93 35.53
C SER A 86 11.19 -4.81 36.23
N VAL A 87 12.40 -4.48 35.77
CA VAL A 87 13.22 -3.41 36.33
C VAL A 87 13.56 -2.41 35.24
N CYS A 88 13.05 -1.17 35.36
CA CYS A 88 13.37 -0.10 34.42
C CYS A 88 14.84 0.36 34.56
N ASN A 89 15.72 -0.22 33.76
CA ASN A 89 17.16 0.06 33.80
C ASN A 89 17.54 1.30 32.95
N GLN A 90 18.77 1.81 33.13
CA GLN A 90 19.28 2.88 32.27
C GLN A 90 19.36 2.40 30.81
N GLY A 91 18.70 3.13 29.92
CA GLY A 91 18.53 2.79 28.52
C GLY A 91 17.12 2.30 28.21
N GLU A 92 16.45 1.63 29.13
CA GLU A 92 15.05 1.28 28.89
C GLU A 92 14.18 2.53 28.86
N THR A 93 13.30 2.60 27.88
CA THR A 93 12.37 3.69 27.69
C THR A 93 10.97 3.15 27.41
N GLN A 94 9.98 4.05 27.43
CA GLN A 94 8.62 3.72 27.02
C GLN A 94 8.51 3.32 25.54
N GLU A 95 9.51 3.63 24.72
CA GLU A 95 9.52 3.30 23.29
C GLU A 95 10.14 1.93 23.03
N ASN A 96 11.24 1.61 23.72
CA ASN A 96 11.99 0.38 23.46
C ASN A 96 11.72 -0.75 24.47
N CYS A 97 11.22 -0.44 25.67
CA CYS A 97 10.97 -1.41 26.73
C CYS A 97 9.90 -0.92 27.72
N CYS A 98 8.69 -0.72 27.22
CA CYS A 98 7.56 -0.33 28.05
C CYS A 98 7.11 -1.42 29.04
N THR A 99 7.50 -2.68 28.83
CA THR A 99 7.16 -3.79 29.72
C THR A 99 7.73 -3.58 31.12
N ASP A 100 8.94 -3.03 31.19
CA ASP A 100 9.64 -2.79 32.47
C ASP A 100 9.45 -1.35 32.94
N CYS A 101 9.56 -0.37 32.05
CA CYS A 101 9.44 1.05 32.39
C CYS A 101 8.01 1.56 32.56
N LYS A 102 7.01 0.78 32.13
CA LYS A 102 5.58 1.11 32.10
C LYS A 102 5.26 2.33 31.25
N CYS A 103 4.07 2.33 30.67
CA CYS A 103 3.59 3.47 29.90
C CYS A 103 3.05 4.59 30.80
N ALA A 104 3.18 5.84 30.34
CA ALA A 104 2.59 6.98 31.03
C ALA A 104 1.06 7.00 30.89
N GLY A 105 0.36 7.40 31.96
CA GLY A 105 -1.09 7.58 31.96
C GLY A 105 -1.86 6.29 31.67
N SER A 106 -2.73 6.32 30.67
CA SER A 106 -3.56 5.20 30.23
C SER A 106 -3.03 4.49 28.97
N ASN A 107 -1.78 4.78 28.57
CA ASN A 107 -1.18 4.14 27.40
C ASN A 107 -0.87 2.67 27.70
N MET A 108 -0.96 1.82 26.68
CA MET A 108 -0.72 0.38 26.77
C MET A 108 0.60 0.00 26.08
N CYS A 109 1.28 -0.99 26.65
CA CYS A 109 2.52 -1.50 26.09
C CYS A 109 2.26 -2.51 24.98
N THR A 110 2.91 -2.34 23.85
CA THR A 110 2.85 -3.24 22.69
C THR A 110 4.26 -3.64 22.27
N SER A 111 4.37 -4.52 21.26
CA SER A 111 5.68 -4.85 20.68
C SER A 111 6.41 -3.65 20.08
N ALA A 112 5.67 -2.58 19.72
CA ALA A 112 6.19 -1.34 19.16
C ALA A 112 6.32 -0.20 20.19
N GLY A 113 6.27 -0.53 21.49
CA GLY A 113 6.33 0.46 22.58
C GLY A 113 4.96 0.90 23.10
N CYS A 114 4.94 2.03 23.80
CA CYS A 114 3.71 2.58 24.37
C CYS A 114 2.80 3.22 23.33
N VAL A 115 1.55 2.77 23.28
CA VAL A 115 0.51 3.34 22.40
C VAL A 115 -0.65 3.87 23.24
N LYS A 116 -1.25 4.96 22.78
CA LYS A 116 -2.57 5.38 23.29
C LYS A 116 -3.62 4.44 22.68
N PRO A 117 -4.39 3.69 23.48
CA PRO A 117 -5.33 2.72 22.94
C PRO A 117 -6.47 3.41 22.20
N GLN A 118 -6.74 2.96 20.97
CA GLN A 118 -7.93 3.32 20.18
C GLN A 118 -9.09 2.35 20.46
N CYS A 119 -8.77 1.07 20.69
CA CYS A 119 -9.72 -0.01 20.90
C CYS A 119 -9.19 -1.00 21.95
N PHE A 120 -10.08 -1.77 22.55
CA PHE A 120 -9.76 -2.93 23.39
C PHE A 120 -10.34 -4.24 22.82
N LEU A 121 -11.44 -4.13 22.08
CA LEU A 121 -12.12 -5.24 21.42
C LEU A 121 -12.36 -4.92 19.94
N ASP A 122 -12.59 -5.95 19.13
CA ASP A 122 -12.88 -5.79 17.70
C ASP A 122 -14.15 -4.93 17.49
N GLU A 123 -15.13 -5.04 18.39
CA GLU A 123 -16.37 -4.27 18.34
C GLU A 123 -16.18 -2.76 18.54
N ASP A 124 -15.10 -2.33 19.21
CA ASP A 124 -14.76 -0.90 19.35
C ASP A 124 -14.34 -0.29 18.00
N CYS A 125 -13.99 -1.14 17.03
CA CYS A 125 -13.55 -0.75 15.69
C CYS A 125 -14.66 -0.81 14.65
N ASN A 126 -15.94 -0.90 15.05
CA ASN A 126 -17.04 -0.95 14.10
C ASN A 126 -17.12 0.34 13.26
N ASP A 127 -16.77 0.27 11.97
CA ASP A 127 -16.86 1.39 11.02
C ASP A 127 -18.22 1.48 10.31
N SER A 128 -19.16 0.61 10.67
CA SER A 128 -20.48 0.45 10.06
C SER A 128 -20.47 0.06 8.58
N ASN A 129 -19.35 -0.46 8.07
CA ASN A 129 -19.25 -0.98 6.71
C ASN A 129 -19.33 -2.52 6.71
N GLU A 130 -20.40 -3.10 6.17
CA GLU A 130 -20.57 -4.55 6.13
C GLU A 130 -19.55 -5.28 5.23
N LEU A 131 -18.80 -4.53 4.42
CA LEU A 131 -17.73 -5.02 3.54
C LEU A 131 -16.34 -4.83 4.13
N THR A 132 -16.24 -4.50 5.41
CA THR A 132 -15.00 -4.57 6.17
C THR A 132 -15.13 -5.61 7.26
N LYS A 133 -14.01 -6.25 7.58
CA LYS A 133 -13.83 -6.98 8.82
C LYS A 133 -13.02 -6.11 9.75
N ASP A 134 -13.67 -5.66 10.81
CA ASP A 134 -13.06 -4.85 11.85
C ASP A 134 -12.27 -5.74 12.80
N ALA A 135 -11.08 -5.27 13.17
CA ALA A 135 -10.24 -5.95 14.14
C ALA A 135 -9.46 -4.92 14.97
N CYS A 136 -9.39 -5.17 16.28
CA CYS A 136 -8.53 -4.46 17.19
C CYS A 136 -7.24 -5.26 17.38
N LYS A 137 -6.13 -4.76 16.83
CA LYS A 137 -4.82 -5.38 17.00
C LYS A 137 -3.83 -4.39 17.60
N GLU A 138 -3.20 -4.78 18.70
CA GLU A 138 -2.27 -3.91 19.44
C GLU A 138 -2.89 -2.53 19.74
N TYR A 139 -4.16 -2.53 20.14
CA TYR A 139 -4.95 -1.34 20.48
C TYR A 139 -5.15 -0.34 19.32
N LYS A 140 -4.95 -0.76 18.06
CA LYS A 140 -5.25 0.01 16.85
C LYS A 140 -6.35 -0.68 16.05
N CYS A 141 -7.26 0.10 15.50
CA CYS A 141 -8.29 -0.42 14.60
C CYS A 141 -7.72 -0.70 13.21
N GLY A 142 -8.03 -1.88 12.69
CA GLY A 142 -7.84 -2.24 11.30
C GLY A 142 -9.18 -2.64 10.68
N HIS A 143 -9.44 -2.13 9.48
CA HIS A 143 -10.63 -2.43 8.69
C HIS A 143 -10.18 -3.15 7.42
N GLN A 144 -10.30 -4.46 7.38
CA GLN A 144 -9.89 -5.24 6.23
C GLN A 144 -11.07 -5.41 5.27
N LYS A 145 -10.94 -4.92 4.03
CA LYS A 145 -11.97 -5.16 3.01
C LYS A 145 -12.23 -6.65 2.82
N ILE A 146 -13.50 -7.04 2.85
CA ILE A 146 -13.97 -8.39 2.54
C ILE A 146 -14.82 -8.38 1.26
N LYS A 147 -15.04 -9.58 0.71
CA LYS A 147 -15.86 -9.75 -0.49
C LYS A 147 -17.34 -9.73 -0.14
N CYS A 148 -18.15 -9.09 -0.98
CA CYS A 148 -19.59 -9.24 -0.91
C CYS A 148 -20.00 -10.68 -1.27
N THR A 149 -21.14 -11.12 -0.75
CA THR A 149 -21.74 -12.43 -1.04
C THR A 149 -23.15 -12.32 -1.64
N ASN A 150 -23.77 -11.14 -1.52
CA ASN A 150 -25.06 -10.83 -2.09
C ASN A 150 -25.23 -9.31 -2.25
N ASP A 151 -26.19 -8.91 -3.08
CA ASP A 151 -26.46 -7.53 -3.48
C ASP A 151 -26.79 -6.61 -2.30
N LYS A 152 -27.43 -7.11 -1.23
CA LYS A 152 -27.81 -6.28 -0.08
C LYS A 152 -26.61 -5.68 0.65
N GLN A 153 -25.46 -6.37 0.63
CA GLN A 153 -24.22 -5.88 1.23
C GLN A 153 -23.59 -4.72 0.44
N CYS A 154 -24.05 -4.50 -0.79
CA CYS A 154 -23.56 -3.44 -1.67
C CYS A 154 -24.40 -2.17 -1.61
N ASN A 155 -25.46 -2.14 -0.80
CA ASN A 155 -26.36 -1.00 -0.66
C ASN A 155 -25.61 0.29 -0.31
N ASP A 156 -25.51 1.20 -1.27
CA ASP A 156 -24.92 2.53 -1.08
C ASP A 156 -25.92 3.58 -0.58
N ASN A 157 -27.16 3.17 -0.35
CA ASN A 157 -28.30 4.01 0.01
C ASN A 157 -28.66 5.07 -1.05
N ASP A 158 -28.19 4.93 -2.28
CA ASP A 158 -28.63 5.72 -3.41
C ASP A 158 -29.82 5.02 -4.10
N PRO A 159 -31.05 5.59 -4.04
CA PRO A 159 -32.18 4.97 -4.73
C PRO A 159 -32.04 4.95 -6.26
N ASP A 160 -31.15 5.79 -6.81
CA ASP A 160 -30.86 5.91 -8.24
C ASP A 160 -29.71 4.99 -8.68
N THR A 161 -29.40 3.93 -7.94
CA THR A 161 -28.44 2.89 -8.34
C THR A 161 -29.05 1.51 -8.12
N ASP A 162 -28.59 0.53 -8.89
CA ASP A 162 -28.82 -0.89 -8.63
C ASP A 162 -27.55 -1.49 -8.05
N ASP A 163 -27.65 -1.95 -6.80
CA ASP A 163 -26.56 -2.56 -6.06
C ASP A 163 -26.37 -4.01 -6.50
N LEU A 164 -25.20 -4.34 -7.04
CA LEU A 164 -24.88 -5.69 -7.51
C LEU A 164 -23.58 -6.18 -6.88
N CYS A 165 -23.65 -7.36 -6.27
CA CYS A 165 -22.46 -8.10 -5.86
C CYS A 165 -21.99 -9.01 -6.99
N SER A 166 -20.90 -8.64 -7.65
CA SER A 166 -20.32 -9.42 -8.75
C SER A 166 -18.87 -9.76 -8.50
N SER A 167 -18.55 -11.06 -8.52
CA SER A 167 -17.19 -11.58 -8.27
C SER A 167 -16.60 -11.18 -6.91
N GLY A 168 -17.45 -10.88 -5.93
CA GLY A 168 -17.06 -10.44 -4.60
C GLY A 168 -16.77 -8.94 -4.47
N GLU A 169 -17.05 -8.16 -5.52
CA GLU A 169 -16.95 -6.70 -5.51
C GLU A 169 -18.35 -6.09 -5.70
N CYS A 170 -18.59 -4.97 -5.04
CA CYS A 170 -19.82 -4.22 -5.23
C CYS A 170 -19.74 -3.33 -6.46
N GLN A 171 -20.82 -3.33 -7.23
CA GLN A 171 -21.04 -2.51 -8.40
C GLN A 171 -22.37 -1.80 -8.22
N ASN A 172 -22.35 -0.47 -8.24
CA ASN A 172 -23.56 0.33 -8.16
C ASN A 172 -23.80 0.88 -9.55
N LEU A 173 -24.75 0.28 -10.26
CA LEU A 173 -25.02 0.59 -11.64
C LEU A 173 -26.10 1.67 -11.72
N PRO A 174 -25.98 2.67 -12.60
CA PRO A 174 -27.09 3.58 -12.84
C PRO A 174 -28.29 2.79 -13.41
N PRO A 175 -29.54 3.24 -13.15
CA PRO A 175 -30.72 2.62 -13.70
C PRO A 175 -30.71 2.69 -15.23
N ILE A 176 -31.37 1.73 -15.88
CA ILE A 176 -31.54 1.75 -17.34
C ILE A 176 -32.42 2.93 -17.76
N CYS A 177 -33.39 3.31 -16.93
CA CYS A 177 -34.25 4.46 -17.14
C CYS A 177 -34.63 5.13 -15.81
N LYS A 178 -34.88 6.43 -15.83
CA LYS A 178 -35.49 7.18 -14.72
C LYS A 178 -36.92 7.61 -15.03
N THR A 179 -37.20 7.81 -16.31
CA THR A 179 -38.47 8.33 -16.84
C THR A 179 -38.89 7.53 -18.07
N ASP A 180 -40.18 7.56 -18.41
CA ASP A 180 -40.71 6.90 -19.60
C ASP A 180 -40.00 7.41 -20.87
N GLU A 181 -39.57 8.67 -20.89
CA GLU A 181 -38.82 9.29 -21.98
C GLU A 181 -37.43 8.65 -22.22
N ASP A 182 -36.78 8.12 -21.18
CA ASP A 182 -35.49 7.42 -21.32
C ASP A 182 -35.66 6.08 -22.08
N CYS A 183 -36.88 5.56 -22.14
CA CYS A 183 -37.24 4.30 -22.77
C CYS A 183 -37.81 4.46 -24.17
N ALA A 184 -37.82 5.65 -24.77
CA ALA A 184 -38.42 5.84 -26.10
C ALA A 184 -37.76 4.93 -27.15
N ASP A 185 -38.50 3.93 -27.66
CA ASP A 185 -38.12 3.20 -28.86
C ASP A 185 -38.65 3.92 -30.10
N GLU A 186 -37.99 3.74 -31.24
CA GLU A 186 -38.40 4.40 -32.48
C GLU A 186 -39.75 3.85 -33.03
N ASN A 187 -40.44 2.99 -32.28
CA ASN A 187 -41.66 2.35 -32.69
C ASN A 187 -42.88 3.09 -32.09
N PRO A 188 -43.63 3.86 -32.90
CA PRO A 188 -44.81 4.58 -32.40
C PRO A 188 -45.98 3.65 -32.00
N CYS A 189 -45.87 2.33 -32.22
CA CYS A 189 -46.87 1.33 -31.82
C CYS A 189 -46.54 0.60 -30.52
N THR A 190 -45.58 1.11 -29.76
CA THR A 190 -45.26 0.67 -28.40
C THR A 190 -45.55 1.81 -27.42
N LEU A 191 -46.05 1.44 -26.24
CA LEU A 191 -46.11 2.30 -25.07
C LEU A 191 -44.88 1.97 -24.24
N ASP A 192 -43.95 2.92 -24.22
CA ASP A 192 -42.65 2.77 -23.59
C ASP A 192 -42.75 3.30 -22.16
N GLN A 193 -42.46 2.44 -21.20
CA GLN A 193 -42.59 2.77 -19.78
C GLN A 193 -41.31 2.39 -19.05
N CYS A 194 -40.83 3.29 -18.21
CA CYS A 194 -39.81 2.97 -17.23
C CYS A 194 -40.48 2.38 -15.99
N ILE A 195 -40.35 1.07 -15.78
CA ILE A 195 -40.96 0.36 -14.66
C ILE A 195 -39.87 -0.38 -13.91
N ASN A 196 -39.73 -0.10 -12.61
CA ASN A 196 -38.67 -0.65 -11.76
C ASN A 196 -37.27 -0.46 -12.36
N LYS A 197 -36.98 0.74 -12.89
CA LYS A 197 -35.70 1.11 -13.53
C LYS A 197 -35.38 0.36 -14.83
N ASP A 198 -36.30 -0.47 -15.32
CA ASP A 198 -36.20 -1.20 -16.59
C ASP A 198 -37.19 -0.65 -17.63
N CYS A 199 -36.77 -0.59 -18.89
CA CYS A 199 -37.65 -0.23 -19.99
C CYS A 199 -38.58 -1.38 -20.38
N GLN A 200 -39.89 -1.10 -20.36
CA GLN A 200 -40.94 -2.01 -20.81
C GLN A 200 -41.65 -1.42 -22.02
N TYR A 201 -41.73 -2.21 -23.09
CA TYR A 201 -42.33 -1.84 -24.37
C TYR A 201 -43.63 -2.61 -24.55
N LYS A 202 -44.78 -1.97 -24.33
CA LYS A 202 -46.09 -2.62 -24.43
C LYS A 202 -46.72 -2.36 -25.80
N PRO A 203 -47.05 -3.39 -26.60
CA PRO A 203 -47.72 -3.19 -27.88
C PRO A 203 -49.07 -2.49 -27.72
N VAL A 204 -49.34 -1.49 -28.56
CA VAL A 204 -50.64 -0.81 -28.62
C VAL A 204 -51.60 -1.59 -29.51
N GLU A 205 -52.79 -1.93 -29.00
CA GLU A 205 -53.81 -2.66 -29.76
C GLU A 205 -54.23 -1.91 -31.03
N ASN A 206 -54.41 -2.64 -32.14
CA ASN A 206 -54.76 -2.10 -33.45
C ASN A 206 -53.76 -1.08 -34.03
N CYS A 207 -52.51 -1.09 -33.57
CA CYS A 207 -51.42 -0.30 -34.15
C CYS A 207 -50.48 -1.20 -34.97
N THR A 208 -50.18 -0.80 -36.21
CA THR A 208 -49.19 -1.48 -37.06
C THR A 208 -47.91 -0.65 -37.10
N PRO A 209 -46.77 -1.17 -36.59
CA PRO A 209 -45.50 -0.46 -36.65
C PRO A 209 -45.17 -0.05 -38.09
N PRO A 210 -44.53 1.11 -38.31
CA PRO A 210 -43.96 1.39 -39.61
C PRO A 210 -43.00 0.26 -39.98
N GLU A 211 -43.16 -0.35 -41.16
CA GLU A 211 -42.19 -1.33 -41.65
C GLU A 211 -40.80 -0.70 -41.56
N LYS A 212 -39.91 -1.30 -40.77
CA LYS A 212 -38.48 -0.96 -40.84
C LYS A 212 -38.12 -1.10 -42.30
N LYS A 213 -37.87 0.01 -42.99
CA LYS A 213 -37.14 0.01 -44.26
C LYS A 213 -35.77 -0.58 -43.93
N LYS A 214 -35.67 -1.91 -43.99
CA LYS A 214 -34.42 -2.55 -44.30
C LYS A 214 -34.01 -1.93 -45.63
N THR A 215 -33.07 -1.00 -45.59
CA THR A 215 -32.19 -0.83 -46.72
C THR A 215 -31.30 -2.08 -46.69
N GLU A 216 -31.82 -3.18 -47.25
CA GLU A 216 -31.03 -4.34 -47.63
C GLU A 216 -30.17 -3.89 -48.83
N GLU A 217 -29.03 -3.27 -48.55
CA GLU A 217 -27.86 -3.43 -49.42
C GLU A 217 -27.10 -4.66 -48.95
N VAL A 218 -27.62 -5.86 -49.23
CA VAL A 218 -26.83 -7.09 -49.13
C VAL A 218 -27.27 -8.07 -50.21
N LYS A 219 -26.57 -8.03 -51.36
CA LYS A 219 -25.76 -9.15 -51.92
C LYS A 219 -25.62 -9.06 -53.43
N GLN A 220 -24.39 -8.90 -53.89
CA GLN A 220 -23.80 -9.89 -54.79
C GLN A 220 -22.37 -10.16 -54.35
N GLU A 221 -22.17 -11.31 -53.69
CA GLU A 221 -20.89 -11.99 -53.66
C GLU A 221 -20.61 -12.51 -55.08
N GLN A 222 -19.50 -12.08 -55.68
CA GLN A 222 -18.75 -12.94 -56.58
C GLN A 222 -17.39 -13.19 -55.94
N GLN A 223 -17.11 -14.48 -55.81
CA GLN A 223 -15.89 -15.08 -55.31
C GLN A 223 -14.65 -14.48 -55.97
N GLN A 224 -13.66 -14.14 -55.16
CA GLN A 224 -12.25 -14.43 -55.48
C GLN A 224 -11.42 -14.39 -54.20
N GLU A 225 -11.18 -15.59 -53.67
CA GLU A 225 -9.94 -15.87 -52.96
C GLU A 225 -8.78 -15.56 -53.91
N GLU A 226 -7.92 -14.60 -53.54
CA GLU A 226 -6.53 -14.64 -53.98
C GLU A 226 -5.65 -14.36 -52.76
N ALA A 227 -5.24 -15.44 -52.13
CA ALA A 227 -3.93 -15.50 -51.52
C ALA A 227 -2.90 -15.38 -52.65
N VAL A 228 -2.18 -14.25 -52.73
CA VAL A 228 -0.88 -14.20 -53.42
C VAL A 228 0.10 -13.40 -52.57
N GLU A 229 0.71 -14.10 -51.63
CA GLU A 229 2.13 -13.98 -51.39
C GLU A 229 2.85 -14.51 -52.63
N PHE A 230 3.53 -13.66 -53.39
CA PHE A 230 4.71 -14.05 -54.15
C PHE A 230 5.68 -12.85 -54.23
N THR A 231 6.71 -12.93 -53.39
CA THR A 231 8.12 -12.56 -53.58
C THR A 231 8.52 -11.40 -54.51
N LYS A 232 9.47 -10.59 -54.01
CA LYS A 232 10.64 -9.97 -54.70
C LYS A 232 10.36 -9.40 -56.11
N GLU A 233 10.52 -8.12 -56.39
CA GLU A 233 11.76 -7.36 -56.23
C GLU A 233 11.51 -5.90 -56.65
N SER A 234 12.29 -5.00 -56.07
CA SER A 234 12.76 -3.75 -56.70
C SER A 234 11.73 -2.66 -57.07
N ASN A 235 11.57 -1.65 -56.20
CA ASN A 235 12.37 -0.43 -56.34
C ASN A 235 12.19 0.53 -55.15
N SER A 236 13.25 0.62 -54.34
CA SER A 236 13.88 1.86 -53.90
C SER A 236 12.99 3.12 -53.84
N ASN A 237 12.55 3.49 -52.62
CA ASN A 237 12.46 4.87 -52.08
C ASN A 237 11.21 5.16 -51.24
N PHE A 238 10.21 4.27 -51.17
CA PHE A 238 9.03 4.49 -50.32
C PHE A 238 9.25 4.10 -48.85
N PHE A 239 9.89 2.95 -48.59
CA PHE A 239 9.99 2.38 -47.24
C PHE A 239 11.03 3.03 -46.30
N LYS A 240 11.89 3.94 -46.78
CA LYS A 240 12.88 4.62 -45.91
C LYS A 240 12.29 5.75 -45.05
N ARG A 241 11.12 6.30 -45.40
CA ARG A 241 10.48 7.38 -44.61
C ARG A 241 9.56 6.87 -43.51
N VAL A 242 9.00 5.67 -43.65
CA VAL A 242 8.03 5.13 -42.67
C VAL A 242 8.73 4.46 -41.48
N ILE A 243 9.93 3.89 -41.70
CA ILE A 243 10.67 3.17 -40.64
C ILE A 243 11.39 4.12 -39.65
N ASN A 244 11.61 5.39 -40.00
CA ASN A 244 12.30 6.33 -39.11
C ASN A 244 11.37 7.06 -38.12
N TRP A 245 10.06 6.85 -38.21
CA TRP A 245 9.09 7.43 -37.27
C TRP A 245 8.81 6.52 -36.07
N PHE A 246 8.86 5.18 -36.26
CA PHE A 246 8.55 4.20 -35.21
C PHE A 246 9.72 3.86 -34.26
N LYS A 247 10.90 4.49 -34.39
CA LYS A 247 12.08 4.23 -33.54
C LYS A 247 12.35 5.27 -32.44
N ASN A 248 11.43 6.19 -32.18
CA ASN A 248 11.57 7.21 -31.13
C ASN A 248 10.40 7.23 -30.13
N LEU A 249 9.68 6.12 -29.97
CA LEU A 249 8.56 6.04 -29.02
C LEU A 249 8.51 4.75 -28.18
N PHE A 250 9.56 3.92 -28.22
CA PHE A 250 9.91 2.94 -27.19
C PHE A 250 11.43 2.76 -27.15
#